data_AF-A0A925KTS0-F1
#
_entry.id   AF-A0A925KTS0-F1
#
_cell.length_a   1.000
_cell.length_b   1.000
_cell.length_c   1.000
_cell.angle_alpha   90.00
_cell.angle_beta   90.00
_cell.angle_gamma   90.00
#
_symmetry.space_group_name_H-M   'P 1'
#
loop_
_entity.id
_entity.type
_entity.pdbx_description
1 polymer ?
#
loop_
_entity_poly.entity_id
_entity_poly.type
_entity_poly.pdbx_seq_one_letter_code
_entity_poly.pdbx_strand_id
1 'polypeptide(L)'
;MKILNTISLCVLVLVISQANAQPQVPGGFKKGTLVLADKSILSGLVRDNIRKNASVVFYLAAEEKKRNYDGSDLLRAEIDGTNYLC
;
A
#
# COMPACT_ATOMS: atom_id res chain seq x y z
N MET A 1 -45.30 15.71 -19.45
CA MET A 1 -44.14 15.93 -18.54
C MET A 1 -43.82 14.70 -17.68
N LYS A 2 -43.91 13.46 -18.20
CA LYS A 2 -43.63 12.23 -17.42
C LYS A 2 -42.29 11.58 -17.78
N ILE A 3 -41.77 11.86 -18.98
CA ILE A 3 -40.51 11.31 -19.51
C ILE A 3 -39.29 12.07 -18.97
N LEU A 4 -39.43 13.35 -18.63
CA LEU A 4 -38.32 14.15 -18.08
C LEU A 4 -37.87 13.64 -16.70
N ASN A 5 -38.83 13.19 -15.87
CA ASN A 5 -38.54 12.67 -14.52
C ASN A 5 -37.84 11.30 -14.54
N THR A 6 -38.08 10.47 -15.56
CA THR A 6 -37.41 9.17 -15.68
C THR A 6 -35.96 9.30 -16.15
N ILE A 7 -35.64 10.30 -16.99
CA ILE A 7 -34.25 10.55 -17.42
C ILE A 7 -33.40 11.06 -16.26
N SER A 8 -33.97 11.93 -15.41
CA SER A 8 -33.26 12.49 -14.24
C SER A 8 -32.87 11.41 -13.22
N LEU A 9 -33.68 10.36 -13.07
CA LEU A 9 -33.41 9.26 -12.13
C LEU A 9 -32.25 8.36 -12.59
N CYS A 10 -32.06 8.18 -13.91
CA CYS A 10 -30.99 7.34 -14.45
C CYS A 10 -29.59 7.96 -14.31
N VAL A 11 -29.48 9.29 -14.27
CA VAL A 11 -28.18 9.98 -14.17
C VAL A 11 -27.59 9.88 -12.75
N LEU A 12 -28.44 9.74 -11.73
CA LEU A 12 -28.00 9.69 -10.33
C LEU A 12 -27.26 8.38 -9.97
N VAL A 13 -27.51 7.28 -10.70
CA VAL A 13 -26.90 5.97 -10.43
C VAL A 13 -25.44 5.90 -10.91
N LEU A 14 -25.03 6.75 -11.86
CA LEU A 14 -23.69 6.74 -12.43
C LEU A 14 -22.63 7.43 -11.56
N VAL A 15 -23.02 8.23 -10.57
CA VAL A 15 -22.09 9.03 -9.75
C VAL A 15 -21.47 8.19 -8.61
N ILE A 16 -22.04 7.04 -8.28
CA ILE A 16 -21.62 6.22 -7.12
C ILE A 16 -20.55 5.17 -7.51
N SER A 17 -20.24 5.02 -8.81
CA SER A 17 -19.26 4.02 -9.28
C SER A 17 -17.79 4.43 -9.12
N GLN A 18 -17.50 5.58 -8.48
CA GLN A 18 -16.15 5.85 -7.97
C GLN A 18 -15.93 5.07 -6.66
N ALA A 19 -16.16 3.76 -6.71
CA ALA A 19 -15.65 2.84 -5.72
C ALA A 19 -14.12 2.93 -5.81
N ASN A 20 -13.52 3.66 -4.87
CA ASN A 20 -12.09 3.72 -4.66
C ASN A 20 -11.51 2.32 -4.87
N ALA A 21 -10.79 2.13 -5.98
CA ALA A 21 -10.05 0.90 -6.23
C ALA A 21 -9.05 0.77 -5.08
N GLN A 22 -9.43 -0.02 -4.06
CA GLN A 22 -8.53 -0.34 -2.97
C GLN A 22 -7.34 -1.03 -3.62
N PRO A 23 -6.11 -0.50 -3.44
CA PRO A 23 -4.94 -1.09 -4.07
C PRO A 23 -4.89 -2.55 -3.65
N GLN A 24 -5.01 -3.43 -4.64
CA GLN A 24 -5.12 -4.86 -4.42
C GLN A 24 -3.81 -5.30 -3.77
N VAL A 25 -3.83 -5.53 -2.46
CA VAL A 25 -2.62 -5.84 -1.70
C VAL A 25 -2.10 -7.20 -2.19
N PRO A 26 -0.88 -7.28 -2.75
CA PRO A 26 -0.35 -8.54 -3.22
C PRO A 26 -0.22 -9.54 -2.07
N GLY A 27 -0.49 -10.82 -2.34
CA GLY A 27 -0.44 -11.87 -1.30
C GLY A 27 0.90 -11.89 -0.55
N GLY A 28 0.84 -11.92 0.78
CA GLY A 28 2.02 -11.90 1.67
C GLY A 28 2.61 -10.52 1.93
N PHE A 29 2.01 -9.44 1.42
CA PHE A 29 2.34 -8.07 1.79
C PHE A 29 1.33 -7.53 2.79
N LYS A 30 1.83 -6.71 3.71
CA LYS A 30 1.06 -5.98 4.72
C LYS A 30 1.41 -4.51 4.65
N LYS A 31 0.56 -3.66 5.21
CA LYS A 31 0.92 -2.25 5.38
C LYS A 31 2.11 -2.14 6.33
N GLY A 32 3.06 -1.31 5.98
CA GLY A 32 4.24 -1.08 6.80
C GLY A 32 4.98 0.18 6.43
N THR A 33 5.89 0.55 7.32
CA THR A 33 6.72 1.75 7.21
C THR A 33 8.17 1.33 7.42
N LEU A 34 9.05 1.70 6.49
CA LEU A 34 10.49 1.53 6.64
C LEU A 34 11.12 2.88 6.96
N VAL A 35 12.03 2.89 7.93
CA VAL A 35 12.92 4.03 8.20
C VAL A 35 14.30 3.61 7.74
N LEU A 36 14.79 4.25 6.68
CA LEU A 36 16.10 3.93 6.10
C LEU A 36 17.25 4.59 6.90
N ALA A 37 18.47 4.14 6.66
CA ALA A 37 19.70 4.67 7.27
C ALA A 37 19.92 6.17 7.03
N ASP A 38 19.43 6.69 5.90
CA ASP A 38 19.45 8.12 5.56
C ASP A 38 18.32 8.93 6.25
N LYS A 39 17.55 8.28 7.13
CA LYS A 39 16.36 8.80 7.84
C LYS A 39 15.16 9.05 6.94
N SER A 40 15.19 8.66 5.67
CA SER A 40 14.00 8.68 4.82
C SER A 40 12.98 7.65 5.32
N ILE A 41 11.70 8.00 5.15
CA ILE A 41 10.57 7.18 5.62
C ILE A 41 9.79 6.72 4.39
N LEU A 42 9.69 5.41 4.24
CA LEU A 42 8.94 4.76 3.16
C LEU A 42 7.70 4.09 3.73
N SER A 43 6.54 4.68 3.49
CA SER A 43 5.24 4.10 3.86
C SER A 43 4.64 3.36 2.67
N GLY A 44 4.25 2.10 2.84
CA GLY A 44 3.70 1.31 1.76
C GLY A 44 3.38 -0.12 2.15
N LEU A 45 3.65 -1.04 1.23
CA LEU A 45 3.39 -2.46 1.41
C LEU A 45 4.72 -3.19 1.63
N VAL A 46 4.86 -3.85 2.78
CA VAL A 46 6.05 -4.61 3.17
C VAL A 46 5.68 -6.09 3.23
N ARG A 47 6.54 -6.95 2.70
CA ARG A 47 6.35 -8.39 2.81
C ARG A 47 6.59 -8.84 4.25
N ASP A 48 5.62 -9.54 4.83
CA ASP A 48 5.69 -10.07 6.19
C ASP A 48 6.56 -11.35 6.24
N ASN A 49 7.84 -11.20 5.87
CA ASN A 49 8.83 -12.26 5.86
C ASN A 49 10.23 -11.65 5.93
N ILE A 50 10.61 -11.18 7.12
CA ILE A 50 11.96 -10.69 7.40
C ILE A 50 12.93 -11.87 7.28
N ARG A 51 13.92 -11.74 6.39
CA ARG A 51 14.88 -12.80 6.09
C ARG A 51 16.13 -12.68 6.99
N LYS A 52 17.04 -13.65 6.84
CA LYS A 52 18.41 -13.56 7.41
C LYS A 52 19.04 -12.22 7.01
N ASN A 53 19.77 -11.59 7.93
CA ASN A 53 20.33 -10.23 7.83
C ASN A 53 19.28 -9.09 7.83
N ALA A 54 18.11 -9.32 8.43
CA ALA A 54 17.03 -8.33 8.55
C ALA A 54 16.58 -7.73 7.21
N SER A 55 16.70 -8.50 6.11
CA SER A 55 16.30 -8.05 4.78
C SER A 55 14.78 -8.05 4.63
N VAL A 56 14.23 -6.95 4.11
CA VAL A 56 12.79 -6.73 3.91
C VAL A 56 12.48 -6.44 2.44
N VAL A 57 11.32 -6.88 1.97
CA VAL A 57 10.84 -6.59 0.62
C VAL A 57 9.76 -5.53 0.67
N PHE A 58 10.05 -4.37 0.09
CA PHE A 58 9.11 -3.25 -0.04
C PHE A 58 8.49 -3.24 -1.44
N TYR A 59 7.18 -3.04 -1.52
CA TYR A 59 6.46 -2.88 -2.78
C TYR A 59 6.23 -1.39 -3.06
N LEU A 60 6.88 -0.91 -4.12
CA LEU A 60 6.77 0.44 -4.64
C LEU A 60 5.49 0.52 -5.48
N ALA A 61 4.38 0.92 -4.85
CA ALA A 61 3.08 1.00 -5.50
C ALA A 61 3.08 1.92 -6.75
N ALA A 62 3.87 2.99 -6.75
CA ALA A 62 3.99 3.90 -7.89
C ALA A 62 4.66 3.28 -9.13
N GLU A 63 5.51 2.27 -8.94
CA GLU A 63 6.28 1.62 -10.01
C GLU A 63 5.82 0.18 -10.28
N GLU A 64 4.85 -0.33 -9.51
CA GLU A 64 4.45 -1.75 -9.47
C GLU A 64 5.63 -2.72 -9.29
N LYS A 65 6.69 -2.27 -8.60
CA LYS A 65 7.94 -3.02 -8.42
C LYS A 65 8.20 -3.39 -6.96
N LYS A 66 8.97 -4.45 -6.78
CA LYS A 66 9.49 -4.87 -5.47
C LYS A 66 10.96 -4.44 -5.36
N ARG A 67 11.32 -3.87 -4.21
CA ARG A 67 12.71 -3.54 -3.86
C ARG A 67 13.05 -4.23 -2.55
N ASN A 68 14.24 -4.79 -2.47
CA ASN A 68 14.77 -5.33 -1.22
C ASN A 68 15.62 -4.27 -0.54
N TYR A 69 15.50 -4.19 0.78
CA TYR A 69 16.37 -3.41 1.64
C TYR A 69 17.00 -4.38 2.64
N ASP A 70 18.31 -4.33 2.81
CA ASP A 70 19.00 -5.16 3.78
C ASP A 70 19.03 -4.46 5.15
N GLY A 71 19.33 -5.18 6.23
CA GLY A 71 19.36 -4.62 7.57
C GLY A 71 20.28 -3.40 7.72
N SER A 72 21.38 -3.33 6.96
CA SER A 72 22.28 -2.17 6.93
C SER A 72 21.63 -0.89 6.38
N ASP A 73 20.60 -1.05 5.55
CA ASP A 73 19.89 0.06 4.93
C ASP A 73 18.74 0.55 5.81
N LEU A 74 18.43 -0.16 6.89
CA LEU A 74 17.26 0.04 7.74
C LEU A 74 17.68 0.46 9.15
N LEU A 75 17.03 1.50 9.68
CA LEU A 75 17.06 1.80 11.11
C LEU A 75 15.89 1.13 11.83
N ARG A 76 14.74 1.05 11.16
CA ARG A 76 13.51 0.49 11.70
C ARG A 76 12.62 -0.01 10.59
N ALA A 77 11.94 -1.13 10.82
CA ALA A 77 10.82 -1.57 10.00
C ALA A 77 9.58 -1.72 10.87
N GLU A 78 8.45 -1.19 10.44
CA GLU A 78 7.15 -1.40 11.07
C GLU A 78 6.27 -2.16 10.09
N ILE A 79 5.75 -3.32 10.49
CA ILE A 79 4.90 -4.17 9.64
C ILE A 79 3.66 -4.49 10.47
N ASP A 80 2.49 -4.08 10.00
CA ASP A 80 1.20 -4.37 10.66
C ASP A 80 1.17 -3.91 12.14
N GLY A 81 1.80 -2.76 12.43
CA GLY A 81 1.96 -2.22 13.79
C GLY A 81 3.04 -2.87 14.65
N THR A 82 3.69 -3.93 14.16
CA THR A 82 4.84 -4.57 14.83
C THR A 82 6.13 -3.85 14.44
N ASN A 83 6.88 -3.37 15.43
CA ASN A 83 8.16 -2.69 15.21
C ASN A 83 9.32 -3.68 15.29
N TYR A 84 10.19 -3.61 14.29
CA TYR A 84 11.45 -4.34 14.18
C TYR A 84 12.60 -3.33 14.18
N LEU A 85 13.52 -3.51 15.12
CA LEU A 85 14.77 -2.77 15.20
C LEU A 85 15.83 -3.58 14.47
N CYS A 86 16.50 -2.95 13.50
CA CYS A 86 17.48 -3.58 12.63
C CYS A 86 18.90 -3.21 13.05
#